data_AF-A0A7W1B8Y0-F1
#
_entry.id   AF-A0A7W1B8Y0-F1
#
_cell.length_a   1.000
_cell.length_b   1.000
_cell.length_c   1.000
_cell.angle_alpha   90.00
_cell.angle_beta   90.00
_cell.angle_gamma   90.00
#
_symmetry.space_group_name_H-M   'P 1'
#
loop_
_entity.id
_entity.type
_entity.pdbx_description
1 polymer ?
#
loop_
_entity_poly.entity_id
_entity_poly.type
_entity_poly.pdbx_seq_one_letter_code
_entity_poly.pdbx_strand_id
1 'polypeptide(L)'
;MNGWRRIVQVGSILAAIGVGAVLGLLDPTSLQGGAGWSVVVLAVLWGYGAALERLLRIRIGLGEQLVLGTAVFVLLGGWLLAFGVASTVPLFVVAGGGVALALVELVRRARLPVANASPISGDRRLALWLLGGALVAYLTITLLGEVAGRGNPFDDHVAYTAFVKRMLDCGDLIEPFSFRRVSAYGGQTVLLALAALRGDVESTGLLDRGVFAWVVALVVLDLARKRRLHLGVIAMVMIFLFTLRDLSSNSASAWTGLACFLAAYGFATNPDLTPRTSLLLVFATCATACTLRQNYLVPAGLFAALMLVAHVRARRTST
;
A
#
# COMPACT_ATOMS: atom_id res chain seq x y z
N MET A 1 -14.01 -18.15 26.49
CA MET A 1 -13.36 -18.78 25.31
C MET A 1 -12.81 -17.81 24.26
N ASN A 2 -13.23 -16.54 24.19
CA ASN A 2 -12.77 -15.61 23.13
C ASN A 2 -11.35 -15.05 23.30
N GLY A 3 -10.78 -15.06 24.52
CA GLY A 3 -9.43 -14.55 24.79
C GLY A 3 -8.31 -15.38 24.14
N TRP A 4 -8.38 -16.71 24.24
CA TRP A 4 -7.38 -17.63 23.69
C TRP A 4 -7.20 -17.47 22.17
N ARG A 5 -8.31 -17.43 21.42
CA ARG A 5 -8.27 -17.24 19.96
C ARG A 5 -7.54 -15.96 19.54
N ARG A 6 -7.66 -14.88 20.33
CA ARG A 6 -6.96 -13.61 20.05
C ARG A 6 -5.47 -13.70 20.32
N ILE A 7 -5.09 -14.33 21.43
CA ILE A 7 -3.67 -14.53 21.76
C ILE A 7 -3.01 -15.34 20.65
N VAL A 8 -3.65 -16.40 20.18
CA VAL A 8 -3.17 -17.21 19.05
C VAL A 8 -3.10 -16.39 17.76
N GLN A 9 -4.13 -15.61 17.43
CA GLN A 9 -4.13 -14.78 16.23
C GLN A 9 -3.01 -13.72 16.25
N VAL A 10 -2.88 -12.98 17.34
CA VAL A 10 -1.84 -11.97 17.51
C VAL A 10 -0.46 -12.61 17.50
N GLY A 11 -0.28 -13.72 18.22
CA GLY A 11 0.95 -14.50 18.20
C GLY A 11 1.32 -14.96 16.80
N SER A 12 0.36 -15.42 15.99
CA SER A 12 0.59 -15.83 14.60
C SER A 12 1.01 -14.67 13.68
N ILE A 13 0.42 -13.47 13.84
CA ILE A 13 0.80 -12.29 13.06
C ILE A 13 2.19 -11.80 13.47
N LEU A 14 2.48 -11.75 14.78
CA LEU A 14 3.82 -11.42 15.29
C LEU A 14 4.88 -12.39 14.77
N ALA A 15 4.58 -13.69 14.81
CA ALA A 15 5.46 -14.71 14.28
C ALA A 15 5.66 -14.55 12.76
N ALA A 16 4.59 -14.28 12.00
CA ALA A 16 4.70 -14.05 10.56
C ALA A 16 5.57 -12.83 10.21
N ILE A 17 5.43 -11.72 10.95
CA ILE A 17 6.29 -10.53 10.76
C ILE A 17 7.74 -10.86 11.12
N GLY A 18 7.98 -11.50 12.27
CA GLY A 18 9.32 -11.85 12.73
C GLY A 18 10.04 -12.83 11.79
N VAL A 19 9.37 -13.94 11.44
CA VAL A 19 9.89 -14.92 10.47
C VAL A 19 10.08 -14.29 9.10
N GLY A 20 9.13 -13.45 8.66
CA GLY A 20 9.24 -12.74 7.39
C GLY A 20 10.46 -11.81 7.32
N ALA A 21 10.76 -11.09 8.41
CA ALA A 21 11.95 -10.25 8.51
C ALA A 21 13.25 -11.07 8.50
N VAL A 22 13.29 -12.17 9.27
CA VAL A 22 14.46 -13.06 9.33
C VAL A 22 14.73 -13.68 7.95
N LEU A 23 13.72 -14.26 7.31
CA LEU A 23 13.87 -14.88 5.99
C LEU A 23 14.25 -13.84 4.92
N GLY A 24 13.62 -12.67 4.95
CA GLY A 24 13.91 -11.60 4.00
C GLY A 24 15.35 -11.11 4.07
N LEU A 25 15.92 -11.02 5.27
CA LEU A 25 17.29 -10.54 5.48
C LEU A 25 18.36 -11.63 5.30
N LEU A 26 18.07 -12.88 5.66
CA LEU A 26 19.03 -13.98 5.55
C LEU A 26 19.16 -14.52 4.12
N ASP A 27 18.06 -14.53 3.38
CA ASP A 27 18.06 -15.01 1.99
C ASP A 27 17.26 -14.08 1.08
N PRO A 28 17.79 -12.88 0.80
CA PRO A 28 17.09 -11.85 0.03
C PRO A 28 16.91 -12.19 -1.44
N THR A 29 17.48 -13.27 -1.95
CA THR A 29 17.26 -13.64 -3.37
C THR A 29 16.27 -14.79 -3.54
N SER A 30 15.93 -15.47 -2.44
CA SER A 30 14.97 -16.57 -2.47
C SER A 30 13.51 -16.11 -2.55
N LEU A 31 12.68 -17.03 -3.02
CA LEU A 31 11.23 -16.89 -3.03
C LEU A 31 10.67 -16.72 -1.60
N GLN A 32 11.19 -17.49 -0.64
CA GLN A 32 10.79 -17.42 0.76
C GLN A 32 11.16 -16.08 1.38
N GLY A 33 12.36 -15.57 1.09
CA GLY A 33 12.81 -14.27 1.56
C GLY A 33 11.96 -13.13 1.01
N GLY A 34 11.62 -13.14 -0.29
CA GLY A 34 10.76 -12.12 -0.87
C GLY A 34 9.32 -12.17 -0.37
N ALA A 35 8.76 -13.38 -0.27
CA ALA A 35 7.43 -13.56 0.33
C ALA A 35 7.39 -13.12 1.79
N GLY A 36 8.40 -13.49 2.59
CA GLY A 36 8.54 -13.05 3.98
C GLY A 36 8.67 -11.54 4.10
N TRP A 37 9.49 -10.92 3.25
CA TRP A 37 9.67 -9.47 3.24
C TRP A 37 8.39 -8.73 2.87
N SER A 38 7.54 -9.27 2.00
CA SER A 38 6.24 -8.66 1.67
C SER A 38 5.33 -8.48 2.91
N VAL A 39 5.41 -9.41 3.87
CA VAL A 39 4.70 -9.30 5.16
C VAL A 39 5.25 -8.15 5.99
N VAL A 40 6.58 -7.98 6.01
CA VAL A 40 7.25 -6.86 6.69
C VAL A 40 6.84 -5.54 6.05
N VAL A 41 6.86 -5.44 4.72
CA VAL A 41 6.41 -4.26 3.98
C VAL A 41 4.97 -3.91 4.33
N LEU A 42 4.05 -4.87 4.31
CA LEU A 42 2.67 -4.65 4.73
C LEU A 42 2.58 -4.17 6.18
N ALA A 43 3.41 -4.70 7.09
CA ALA A 43 3.48 -4.24 8.46
C ALA A 43 3.99 -2.79 8.57
N VAL A 44 5.04 -2.41 7.82
CA VAL A 44 5.55 -1.02 7.76
C VAL A 44 4.43 -0.07 7.36
N LEU A 45 3.76 -0.36 6.24
CA LEU A 45 2.69 0.48 5.71
C LEU A 45 1.50 0.53 6.68
N TRP A 46 1.06 -0.61 7.19
CA TRP A 46 -0.05 -0.66 8.13
C TRP A 46 0.25 0.08 9.44
N GLY A 47 1.47 -0.03 9.96
CA GLY A 47 1.87 0.65 11.20
C GLY A 47 1.78 2.18 11.10
N TYR A 48 2.30 2.76 10.02
CA TYR A 48 2.15 4.20 9.76
C TYR A 48 0.68 4.60 9.54
N GLY A 49 -0.05 3.81 8.74
CA GLY A 49 -1.47 4.06 8.46
C GLY A 49 -2.35 4.04 9.70
N ALA A 50 -2.20 3.02 10.55
CA ALA A 50 -2.96 2.88 11.79
C ALA A 50 -2.57 3.92 12.84
N ALA A 51 -1.29 4.31 12.89
CA ALA A 51 -0.85 5.41 13.75
C ALA A 51 -1.52 6.73 13.34
N LEU A 52 -1.61 7.02 12.04
CA LEU A 52 -2.25 8.23 11.54
C LEU A 52 -3.78 8.18 11.68
N GLU A 53 -4.41 7.02 11.46
CA GLU A 53 -5.84 6.81 11.75
C GLU A 53 -6.15 7.16 13.22
N ARG A 54 -5.34 6.65 14.17
CA ARG A 54 -5.48 6.98 15.58
C ARG A 54 -5.27 8.46 15.84
N LEU A 55 -4.21 9.05 15.30
CA LEU A 55 -3.87 10.45 15.51
C LEU A 55 -5.00 11.37 15.07
N LEU A 56 -5.60 11.08 13.92
CA LEU A 56 -6.73 11.82 13.36
C LEU A 56 -8.08 11.43 13.97
N ARG A 57 -8.13 10.38 14.81
CA ARG A 57 -9.34 9.81 15.43
C ARG A 57 -10.43 9.46 14.41
N ILE A 58 -10.02 8.96 13.25
CA ILE A 58 -10.93 8.55 12.17
C ILE A 58 -11.10 7.03 12.16
N ARG A 59 -12.08 6.54 11.41
CA ARG A 59 -12.23 5.11 11.11
C ARG A 59 -12.13 4.90 9.62
N ILE A 60 -11.10 4.17 9.19
CA ILE A 60 -10.84 3.89 7.79
C ILE A 60 -10.57 2.40 7.59
N GLY A 61 -10.84 1.91 6.38
CA GLY A 61 -10.65 0.51 6.03
C GLY A 61 -9.18 0.09 6.05
N LEU A 62 -8.90 -1.22 6.08
CA LEU A 62 -7.51 -1.72 6.10
C LEU A 62 -6.74 -1.32 4.83
N GLY A 63 -7.38 -1.38 3.67
CA GLY A 63 -6.76 -0.95 2.41
C GLY A 63 -6.43 0.54 2.43
N GLU A 64 -7.36 1.36 2.93
CA GLU A 64 -7.15 2.80 3.11
C GLU A 64 -6.03 3.10 4.12
N GLN A 65 -5.93 2.32 5.21
CA GLN A 65 -4.81 2.42 6.17
C GLN A 65 -3.48 2.13 5.49
N LEU A 66 -3.39 1.07 4.69
CA LEU A 66 -2.16 0.73 3.95
C LEU A 66 -1.74 1.86 3.00
N VAL A 67 -2.68 2.42 2.24
CA VAL A 67 -2.40 3.55 1.33
C VAL A 67 -1.98 4.81 2.09
N LEU A 68 -2.61 5.08 3.23
CA LEU A 68 -2.21 6.20 4.08
C LEU A 68 -0.81 6.01 4.67
N GLY A 69 -0.47 4.78 5.04
CA GLY A 69 0.88 4.38 5.42
C GLY A 69 1.91 4.58 4.31
N THR A 70 1.54 4.26 3.07
CA THR A 70 2.34 4.55 1.87
C THR A 70 2.61 6.04 1.73
N ALA A 71 1.59 6.88 1.89
CA ALA A 71 1.75 8.34 1.84
C ALA A 71 2.74 8.85 2.90
N VAL A 72 2.65 8.33 4.14
CA VAL A 72 3.59 8.67 5.22
C VAL A 72 5.00 8.18 4.91
N PHE A 73 5.16 6.95 4.43
CA PHE A 73 6.47 6.40 4.09
C PHE A 73 7.14 7.18 2.95
N VAL A 74 6.39 7.49 1.89
CA VAL A 74 6.85 8.32 0.77
C VAL A 74 7.22 9.71 1.24
N LEU A 75 6.43 10.33 2.12
CA LEU A 75 6.76 11.63 2.71
C LEU A 75 8.07 11.56 3.48
N LEU A 76 8.25 10.59 4.38
CA LEU A 76 9.46 10.45 5.17
C LEU A 76 10.69 10.18 4.30
N GLY A 77 10.58 9.27 3.32
CA GLY A 77 11.66 9.00 2.36
C GLY A 77 11.96 10.20 1.46
N GLY A 78 10.94 10.96 1.05
CA GLY A 78 11.10 12.22 0.32
C GLY A 78 11.82 13.29 1.13
N TRP A 79 11.55 13.38 2.43
CA TRP A 79 12.29 14.24 3.36
C TRP A 79 13.76 13.81 3.47
N LEU A 80 14.04 12.52 3.66
CA LEU A 80 15.41 12.01 3.68
C LEU A 80 16.14 12.28 2.35
N LEU A 81 15.45 12.14 1.22
CA LEU A 81 15.98 12.43 -0.11
C LEU A 81 16.32 13.90 -0.28
N ALA A 82 15.45 14.81 0.18
CA ALA A 82 15.68 16.24 0.12
C ALA A 82 16.94 16.68 0.89
N PHE A 83 17.31 15.92 1.94
CA PHE A 83 18.55 16.13 2.70
C PHE A 83 19.74 15.30 2.19
N GLY A 84 19.57 14.48 1.14
CA GLY A 84 20.64 13.62 0.62
C GLY A 84 21.05 12.48 1.57
N VAL A 85 20.15 12.05 2.45
CA VAL A 85 20.41 11.02 3.47
C VAL A 85 19.47 9.82 3.36
N ALA A 86 18.83 9.60 2.21
CA ALA A 86 17.92 8.46 2.00
C ALA A 86 18.67 7.13 1.74
N SER A 87 19.80 6.91 2.40
CA SER A 87 20.58 5.68 2.26
C SER A 87 19.94 4.50 2.98
N THR A 88 20.56 3.33 2.86
CA THR A 88 20.07 2.07 3.43
C THR A 88 19.76 2.18 4.92
N VAL A 89 20.67 2.76 5.72
CA VAL A 89 20.52 2.83 7.19
C VAL A 89 19.34 3.71 7.60
N PRO A 90 19.21 4.98 7.17
CA PRO A 90 18.06 5.82 7.52
C PRO A 90 16.72 5.24 7.04
N LEU A 91 16.67 4.65 5.84
CA LEU A 91 15.46 3.99 5.36
C LEU A 91 15.10 2.74 6.17
N PHE A 92 16.08 1.95 6.63
CA PHE A 92 15.86 0.87 7.59
C PHE A 92 15.29 1.37 8.91
N VAL A 93 15.76 2.51 9.42
CA VAL A 93 15.22 3.12 10.64
C VAL A 93 13.75 3.53 10.45
N VAL A 94 13.42 4.15 9.31
CA VAL A 94 12.03 4.49 8.95
C VAL A 94 11.18 3.21 8.84
N ALA A 95 11.63 2.19 8.12
CA ALA A 95 10.93 0.92 8.02
C ALA A 95 10.73 0.27 9.41
N GLY A 96 11.78 0.23 10.24
CA GLY A 96 11.73 -0.26 11.61
C GLY A 96 10.71 0.50 12.48
N GLY A 97 10.60 1.82 12.31
CA GLY A 97 9.57 2.65 12.94
C GLY A 97 8.16 2.23 12.53
N GLY A 98 7.93 1.98 11.24
CA GLY A 98 6.66 1.45 10.74
C GLY A 98 6.31 0.09 11.35
N VAL A 99 7.27 -0.85 11.38
CA VAL A 99 7.07 -2.17 12.03
C VAL A 99 6.75 -1.99 13.51
N ALA A 100 7.51 -1.19 14.26
CA ALA A 100 7.27 -0.96 15.68
C ALA A 100 5.85 -0.43 15.94
N LEU A 101 5.38 0.52 15.11
CA LEU A 101 4.01 1.04 15.18
C LEU A 101 2.97 -0.05 14.91
N ALA A 102 3.21 -0.93 13.94
CA ALA A 102 2.32 -2.07 13.67
C ALA A 102 2.25 -3.05 14.84
N LEU A 103 3.37 -3.36 15.49
CA LEU A 103 3.39 -4.24 16.67
C LEU A 103 2.59 -3.63 17.83
N VAL A 104 2.76 -2.32 18.08
CA VAL A 104 2.00 -1.59 19.11
C VAL A 104 0.50 -1.62 18.78
N GLU A 105 0.13 -1.37 17.52
CA GLU A 105 -1.26 -1.39 17.09
C GLU A 105 -1.88 -2.79 17.23
N LEU A 106 -1.14 -3.85 16.89
CA LEU A 106 -1.60 -5.22 16.98
C LEU A 106 -1.90 -5.61 18.43
N VAL A 107 -0.99 -5.29 19.36
CA VAL A 107 -1.19 -5.52 20.80
C VAL A 107 -2.37 -4.71 21.32
N ARG A 108 -2.57 -3.48 20.83
CA ARG A 108 -3.72 -2.65 21.23
C ARG A 108 -5.04 -3.25 20.74
N ARG A 109 -5.13 -3.59 19.44
CA ARG A 109 -6.35 -4.16 18.84
C ARG A 109 -6.71 -5.52 19.46
N ALA A 110 -5.73 -6.31 19.89
CA ALA A 110 -5.96 -7.56 20.64
C ALA A 110 -6.79 -7.36 21.92
N ARG A 111 -6.63 -6.20 22.58
CA ARG A 111 -7.30 -5.85 23.83
C ARG A 111 -8.72 -5.32 23.62
N LEU A 112 -9.07 -4.85 22.42
CA LEU A 112 -10.40 -4.31 22.15
C LEU A 112 -11.46 -5.43 22.08
N PRO A 113 -12.67 -5.23 22.61
CA PRO A 113 -13.75 -6.20 22.46
C PRO A 113 -14.08 -6.40 20.98
N VAL A 114 -14.10 -7.66 20.54
CA VAL A 114 -14.50 -8.04 19.19
C VAL A 114 -16.00 -7.84 19.07
N ALA A 115 -16.41 -7.01 18.11
CA ALA A 115 -17.81 -6.90 17.75
C ALA A 115 -18.32 -8.28 17.31
N ASN A 116 -19.45 -8.71 17.85
CA ASN A 116 -20.09 -9.94 17.42
C ASN A 116 -20.43 -9.81 15.93
N ALA A 117 -19.80 -10.62 15.09
CA ALA A 117 -20.13 -10.67 13.68
C ALA A 117 -21.52 -11.29 13.54
N SER A 118 -22.39 -10.64 12.76
CA SER A 118 -23.70 -11.20 12.44
C SER A 118 -23.53 -12.56 11.74
N PRO A 119 -24.34 -13.57 12.09
CA PRO A 119 -24.29 -14.86 11.43
C PRO A 119 -24.59 -14.69 9.93
N ILE A 120 -23.71 -15.23 9.09
CA ILE A 120 -23.92 -15.30 7.64
C ILE A 120 -24.63 -16.63 7.35
N SER A 121 -25.65 -16.62 6.49
CA SER A 121 -26.34 -17.84 6.04
C SER A 121 -25.37 -18.85 5.39
N GLY A 122 -25.70 -20.16 5.47
CA GLY A 122 -24.82 -21.25 5.03
C GLY A 122 -24.34 -21.13 3.58
N ASP A 123 -25.25 -20.93 2.63
CA ASP A 123 -24.93 -20.90 1.20
C ASP A 123 -24.10 -19.68 0.82
N ARG A 124 -24.46 -18.51 1.37
CA ARG A 124 -23.71 -17.27 1.17
C ARG A 124 -22.31 -17.38 1.78
N ARG A 125 -22.18 -18.06 2.92
CA ARG A 125 -20.89 -18.31 3.56
C ARG A 125 -20.00 -19.16 2.66
N LEU A 126 -20.51 -20.25 2.08
CA LEU A 126 -19.74 -21.09 1.16
C LEU A 126 -19.28 -20.30 -0.07
N ALA A 127 -20.16 -19.53 -0.71
CA ALA A 127 -19.80 -18.72 -1.87
C ALA A 127 -18.71 -17.68 -1.53
N LEU A 128 -18.80 -17.04 -0.36
CA LEU A 128 -17.78 -16.11 0.11
C LEU A 128 -16.44 -16.80 0.39
N TRP A 129 -16.45 -18.03 0.92
CA TRP A 129 -15.23 -18.81 1.11
C TRP A 129 -14.58 -19.20 -0.21
N LEU A 130 -15.36 -19.66 -1.20
CA LEU A 130 -14.83 -20.05 -2.49
C LEU A 130 -14.27 -18.84 -3.24
N LEU A 131 -15.03 -17.76 -3.34
CA LEU A 131 -14.57 -16.54 -4.02
C LEU A 131 -13.42 -15.87 -3.27
N GLY A 132 -13.50 -15.78 -1.95
CA GLY A 132 -12.43 -15.22 -1.12
C GLY A 132 -11.16 -16.07 -1.19
N GLY A 133 -11.29 -17.39 -1.13
CA GLY A 133 -10.18 -18.34 -1.26
C GLY A 133 -9.52 -18.28 -2.63
N ALA A 134 -10.31 -18.25 -3.70
CA ALA A 134 -9.80 -18.10 -5.07
C ALA A 134 -9.05 -16.77 -5.26
N LEU A 135 -9.59 -15.67 -4.74
CA LEU A 135 -8.92 -14.36 -4.78
C LEU A 135 -7.60 -14.37 -4.00
N VAL A 136 -7.59 -14.92 -2.78
CA VAL A 136 -6.38 -15.04 -1.95
C VAL A 136 -5.33 -15.89 -2.66
N ALA A 137 -5.72 -17.02 -3.24
CA ALA A 137 -4.82 -17.88 -3.99
C ALA A 137 -4.23 -17.15 -5.21
N TYR A 138 -5.07 -16.47 -6.00
CA TYR A 138 -4.63 -15.68 -7.15
C TYR A 138 -3.65 -14.57 -6.76
N LEU A 139 -3.94 -13.80 -5.71
CA LEU A 139 -3.07 -12.73 -5.22
C LEU A 139 -1.75 -13.28 -4.65
N THR A 140 -1.79 -14.45 -4.01
CA THR A 140 -0.58 -15.13 -3.51
C THR A 140 0.29 -15.59 -4.68
N ILE A 141 -0.27 -16.26 -5.68
CA ILE A 141 0.45 -16.70 -6.89
C ILE A 141 1.03 -15.48 -7.61
N THR A 142 0.27 -14.39 -7.69
CA THR A 142 0.72 -13.13 -8.29
C THR A 142 1.94 -12.58 -7.56
N LEU A 143 1.87 -12.44 -6.23
CA LEU A 143 2.98 -11.98 -5.41
C LEU A 143 4.21 -12.89 -5.57
N LEU A 144 4.03 -14.21 -5.49
CA LEU A 144 5.13 -15.16 -5.64
C LEU A 144 5.74 -15.11 -7.04
N GLY A 145 4.93 -14.94 -8.08
CA GLY A 145 5.40 -14.75 -9.44
C GLY A 145 6.21 -13.47 -9.61
N GLU A 146 5.85 -12.39 -8.92
CA GLU A 146 6.61 -11.12 -8.93
C GLU A 146 7.90 -11.19 -8.12
N VAL A 147 7.97 -12.05 -7.10
CA VAL A 147 9.21 -12.34 -6.36
C VAL A 147 10.12 -13.26 -7.18
N ALA A 148 9.56 -14.26 -7.85
CA ALA A 148 10.32 -15.19 -8.69
C ALA A 148 10.78 -14.54 -10.01
N GLY A 149 10.01 -13.58 -10.50
CA GLY A 149 10.30 -12.83 -11.72
C GLY A 149 11.52 -11.95 -11.55
N ARG A 150 12.65 -12.35 -12.13
CA ARG A 150 13.84 -11.50 -12.23
C ARG A 150 13.72 -10.59 -13.43
N GLY A 151 13.72 -9.30 -13.19
CA GLY A 151 13.79 -8.34 -14.28
C GLY A 151 12.44 -8.00 -14.91
N ASN A 152 12.40 -6.83 -15.54
CA ASN A 152 11.43 -6.56 -16.58
C ASN A 152 11.94 -7.29 -17.85
N PRO A 153 11.11 -8.07 -18.58
CA PRO A 153 11.52 -8.61 -19.88
C PRO A 153 11.93 -7.51 -20.89
N PHE A 154 11.55 -6.26 -20.63
CA PHE A 154 11.96 -5.11 -21.41
C PHE A 154 13.26 -4.48 -20.88
N ASP A 155 14.08 -3.93 -21.78
CA ASP A 155 15.43 -3.34 -21.54
C ASP A 155 15.46 -2.12 -20.59
N ASP A 156 14.34 -1.77 -19.98
CA ASP A 156 14.22 -0.62 -19.08
C ASP A 156 14.47 -0.94 -17.60
N HIS A 157 14.56 -2.23 -17.22
CA HIS A 157 14.69 -2.67 -15.82
C HIS A 157 15.90 -2.05 -15.12
N VAL A 158 17.07 -2.11 -15.77
CA VAL A 158 18.34 -1.60 -15.24
C VAL A 158 18.22 -0.15 -14.82
N ALA A 159 17.48 0.64 -15.61
CA ALA A 159 17.32 2.05 -15.35
C ALA A 159 16.26 2.37 -14.27
N TYR A 160 15.52 1.38 -13.74
CA TYR A 160 14.73 1.54 -12.51
C TYR A 160 15.52 1.10 -11.28
N THR A 161 16.28 0.01 -11.39
CA THR A 161 17.11 -0.51 -10.29
C THR A 161 18.32 0.36 -10.00
N ALA A 162 18.90 1.02 -11.01
CA ALA A 162 20.05 1.91 -10.84
C ALA A 162 19.73 3.06 -9.87
N PHE A 163 18.54 3.67 -9.97
CA PHE A 163 18.12 4.74 -9.05
C PHE A 163 17.89 4.25 -7.63
N VAL A 164 17.27 3.08 -7.48
CA VAL A 164 17.05 2.47 -6.16
C VAL A 164 18.38 2.17 -5.49
N LYS A 165 19.31 1.53 -6.23
CA LYS A 165 20.64 1.22 -5.74
C LYS A 165 21.42 2.48 -5.37
N ARG A 166 21.45 3.48 -6.27
CA ARG A 166 22.09 4.77 -6.00
C ARG A 166 21.56 5.43 -4.75
N MET A 167 20.24 5.49 -4.58
CA MET A 167 19.64 6.07 -3.38
C MET A 167 20.04 5.31 -2.12
N LEU A 168 20.04 3.99 -2.16
CA LEU A 168 20.43 3.14 -1.03
C LEU A 168 21.92 3.28 -0.67
N ASP A 169 22.79 3.49 -1.66
CA ASP A 169 24.24 3.61 -1.50
C ASP A 169 24.65 5.05 -1.09
N CYS A 170 24.14 6.07 -1.81
CA CYS A 170 24.58 7.46 -1.71
C CYS A 170 23.61 8.38 -0.96
N GLY A 171 22.35 7.98 -0.80
CA GLY A 171 21.31 8.80 -0.16
C GLY A 171 20.65 9.85 -1.06
N ASP A 172 21.00 9.94 -2.34
CA ASP A 172 20.46 10.89 -3.32
C ASP A 172 19.98 10.24 -4.64
N LEU A 173 19.37 11.04 -5.50
CA LEU A 173 18.93 10.67 -6.86
C LEU A 173 19.55 11.56 -7.95
N ILE A 174 20.70 12.20 -7.68
CA ILE A 174 21.29 13.18 -8.60
C ILE A 174 21.94 12.43 -9.78
N GLU A 175 21.25 12.40 -10.93
CA GLU A 175 21.76 11.80 -12.16
C GLU A 175 21.70 12.77 -13.34
N PRO A 176 22.84 13.08 -14.00
CA PRO A 176 22.89 14.11 -15.06
C PRO A 176 22.12 13.76 -16.34
N PHE A 177 21.84 12.47 -16.61
CA PHE A 177 21.34 12.04 -17.92
C PHE A 177 19.91 11.47 -17.92
N SER A 178 19.19 11.49 -16.79
CA SER A 178 17.89 10.79 -16.65
C SER A 178 16.74 11.68 -16.17
N PHE A 179 16.63 12.89 -16.71
CA PHE A 179 15.59 13.86 -16.36
C PHE A 179 14.16 13.28 -16.41
N ARG A 180 13.85 12.46 -17.43
CA ARG A 180 12.53 11.81 -17.58
C ARG A 180 12.11 11.01 -16.34
N ARG A 181 13.06 10.40 -15.62
CA ARG A 181 12.77 9.52 -14.47
C ARG A 181 12.87 10.27 -13.12
N VAL A 182 13.73 11.28 -13.02
CA VAL A 182 13.83 12.19 -11.85
C VAL A 182 12.57 13.05 -11.69
N SER A 183 11.89 13.30 -12.80
CA SER A 183 10.75 14.21 -12.88
C SER A 183 9.49 13.77 -12.09
N ALA A 184 9.46 12.55 -11.56
CA ALA A 184 8.45 12.08 -10.61
C ALA A 184 8.81 12.36 -9.13
N TYR A 185 9.82 13.18 -8.84
CA TYR A 185 10.24 13.54 -7.48
C TYR A 185 10.64 12.35 -6.56
N GLY A 186 10.84 11.15 -7.14
CA GLY A 186 11.42 9.99 -6.45
C GLY A 186 10.47 9.15 -5.59
N GLY A 187 9.16 9.42 -5.53
CA GLY A 187 8.24 8.68 -4.67
C GLY A 187 8.17 7.18 -4.99
N GLN A 188 8.12 6.82 -6.28
CA GLN A 188 8.21 5.42 -6.69
C GLN A 188 9.56 4.79 -6.33
N THR A 189 10.66 5.54 -6.42
CA THR A 189 12.00 5.06 -6.07
C THR A 189 12.12 4.77 -4.58
N VAL A 190 11.59 5.65 -3.72
CA VAL A 190 11.49 5.46 -2.26
C VAL A 190 10.73 4.18 -1.94
N LEU A 191 9.60 3.96 -2.61
CA LEU A 191 8.81 2.74 -2.43
C LEU A 191 9.58 1.50 -2.87
N LEU A 192 10.18 1.48 -4.06
CA LEU A 192 10.98 0.36 -4.52
C LEU A 192 12.17 0.07 -3.59
N ALA A 193 12.77 1.10 -2.99
CA ALA A 193 13.81 0.91 -2.00
C ALA A 193 13.33 0.20 -0.73
N LEU A 194 12.09 0.42 -0.28
CA LEU A 194 11.51 -0.36 0.82
C LEU A 194 11.52 -1.87 0.53
N ALA A 195 11.25 -2.27 -0.72
CA ALA A 195 11.39 -3.66 -1.12
C ALA A 195 12.85 -4.11 -1.19
N ALA A 196 13.74 -3.24 -1.67
CA ALA A 196 15.15 -3.52 -1.84
C ALA A 196 16.00 -3.48 -0.55
N LEU A 197 15.47 -2.92 0.56
CA LEU A 197 16.16 -2.89 1.86
C LEU A 197 16.62 -4.27 2.32
N ARG A 198 15.93 -5.34 1.91
CA ARG A 198 16.33 -6.72 2.21
C ARG A 198 17.69 -7.11 1.60
N GLY A 199 18.19 -6.39 0.61
CA GLY A 199 19.45 -6.66 -0.08
C GLY A 199 19.28 -7.13 -1.53
N ASP A 200 18.07 -7.06 -2.08
CA ASP A 200 17.80 -7.42 -3.48
C ASP A 200 17.05 -6.30 -4.21
N VAL A 201 17.74 -5.69 -5.17
CA VAL A 201 17.20 -4.65 -6.04
C VAL A 201 16.47 -5.20 -7.26
N GLU A 202 16.65 -6.48 -7.60
CA GLU A 202 16.11 -7.07 -8.83
C GLU A 202 14.61 -7.33 -8.75
N SER A 203 14.09 -7.60 -7.55
CA SER A 203 12.66 -7.84 -7.27
C SER A 203 11.81 -6.57 -7.31
N THR A 204 11.96 -5.75 -8.35
CA THR A 204 11.22 -4.49 -8.53
C THR A 204 9.70 -4.69 -8.66
N GLY A 205 9.28 -5.87 -9.10
CA GLY A 205 7.87 -6.26 -9.19
C GLY A 205 7.19 -6.53 -7.85
N LEU A 206 7.97 -6.86 -6.81
CA LEU A 206 7.48 -7.30 -5.50
C LEU A 206 6.49 -6.30 -4.92
N LEU A 207 6.81 -5.01 -4.98
CA LEU A 207 6.00 -3.99 -4.34
C LEU A 207 4.77 -3.62 -5.17
N ASP A 208 4.97 -3.05 -6.36
CA ASP A 208 3.85 -2.50 -7.13
C ASP A 208 2.92 -3.61 -7.63
N ARG A 209 3.43 -4.59 -8.37
CA ARG A 209 2.60 -5.67 -8.94
C ARG A 209 2.25 -6.76 -7.92
N GLY A 210 3.07 -6.96 -6.89
CA GLY A 210 2.83 -7.94 -5.83
C GLY A 210 2.02 -7.39 -4.66
N VAL A 211 2.67 -6.61 -3.78
CA VAL A 211 2.07 -6.07 -2.56
C VAL A 211 0.89 -5.15 -2.85
N PHE A 212 0.98 -4.25 -3.83
CA PHE A 212 -0.11 -3.31 -4.10
C PHE A 212 -1.29 -3.94 -4.85
N ALA A 213 -1.14 -5.11 -5.47
CA ALA A 213 -2.30 -5.90 -5.91
C ALA A 213 -3.18 -6.31 -4.70
N TRP A 214 -2.56 -6.71 -3.59
CA TRP A 214 -3.27 -6.95 -2.32
C TRP A 214 -3.87 -5.67 -1.75
N VAL A 215 -3.14 -4.57 -1.75
CA VAL A 215 -3.64 -3.28 -1.25
C VAL A 215 -4.87 -2.84 -2.04
N VAL A 216 -4.83 -2.89 -3.37
CA VAL A 216 -5.97 -2.57 -4.24
C VAL A 216 -7.16 -3.47 -3.93
N ALA A 217 -6.95 -4.78 -3.80
CA ALA A 217 -8.00 -5.71 -3.43
C ALA A 217 -8.68 -5.33 -2.10
N LEU A 218 -7.88 -4.98 -1.08
CA LEU A 218 -8.38 -4.54 0.22
C LEU A 218 -9.15 -3.21 0.13
N VAL A 219 -8.67 -2.23 -0.64
CA VAL A 219 -9.37 -0.96 -0.84
C VAL A 219 -10.72 -1.18 -1.54
N VAL A 220 -10.76 -2.03 -2.58
CA VAL A 220 -12.01 -2.39 -3.28
C VAL A 220 -12.99 -3.06 -2.33
N LEU A 221 -12.52 -4.00 -1.49
CA LEU A 221 -13.37 -4.67 -0.49
C LEU A 221 -13.90 -3.69 0.57
N ASP A 222 -13.08 -2.74 1.01
CA ASP A 222 -13.49 -1.69 1.95
C ASP A 222 -14.56 -0.78 1.34
N LEU A 223 -14.34 -0.30 0.11
CA LEU A 223 -15.31 0.50 -0.64
C LEU A 223 -16.62 -0.27 -0.85
N ALA A 224 -16.52 -1.53 -1.29
CA ALA A 224 -17.68 -2.37 -1.53
C ALA A 224 -18.50 -2.61 -0.26
N ARG A 225 -17.82 -2.81 0.88
CA ARG A 225 -18.49 -2.95 2.19
C ARG A 225 -19.21 -1.66 2.58
N LYS A 226 -18.55 -0.50 2.47
CA LYS A 226 -19.14 0.81 2.78
C LYS A 226 -20.36 1.11 1.90
N ARG A 227 -20.31 0.72 0.63
CA ARG A 227 -21.37 0.93 -0.37
C ARG A 227 -22.41 -0.19 -0.45
N ARG A 228 -22.24 -1.27 0.33
CA ARG A 228 -23.09 -2.46 0.32
C ARG A 228 -23.25 -3.06 -1.10
N LEU A 229 -22.16 -3.08 -1.88
CA LEU A 229 -22.19 -3.62 -3.24
C LEU A 229 -22.49 -5.12 -3.23
N HIS A 230 -23.17 -5.57 -4.28
CA HIS A 230 -23.47 -6.99 -4.47
C HIS A 230 -22.18 -7.77 -4.76
N LEU A 231 -22.10 -9.03 -4.29
CA LEU A 231 -20.90 -9.87 -4.43
C LEU A 231 -20.48 -10.07 -5.90
N GLY A 232 -21.46 -10.18 -6.81
CA GLY A 232 -21.19 -10.29 -8.25
C GLY A 232 -20.50 -9.05 -8.84
N VAL A 233 -20.86 -7.84 -8.37
CA VAL A 233 -20.21 -6.59 -8.81
C VAL A 233 -18.77 -6.55 -8.32
N ILE A 234 -18.53 -6.96 -7.07
CA ILE A 234 -17.19 -7.06 -6.50
C ILE A 234 -16.35 -8.04 -7.33
N ALA A 235 -16.86 -9.25 -7.58
CA ALA A 235 -16.16 -10.25 -8.36
C ALA A 235 -15.84 -9.75 -9.79
N MET A 236 -16.80 -9.10 -10.46
CA MET A 236 -16.62 -8.53 -11.79
C MET A 236 -15.53 -7.45 -11.80
N VAL A 237 -15.55 -6.50 -10.86
CA VAL A 237 -14.52 -5.46 -10.73
C VAL A 237 -13.15 -6.08 -10.49
N MET A 238 -13.06 -7.09 -9.62
CA MET A 238 -11.79 -7.76 -9.33
C MET A 238 -11.26 -8.49 -10.56
N ILE A 239 -12.09 -9.28 -11.25
CA ILE A 239 -11.71 -9.94 -12.51
C ILE A 239 -11.21 -8.90 -13.52
N PHE A 240 -11.96 -7.82 -13.73
CA PHE A 240 -11.58 -6.75 -14.65
C PHE A 240 -10.22 -6.14 -14.30
N LEU A 241 -10.02 -5.71 -13.04
CA LEU A 241 -8.77 -5.10 -12.60
C LEU A 241 -7.57 -6.02 -12.80
N PHE A 242 -7.73 -7.32 -12.55
CA PHE A 242 -6.65 -8.29 -12.70
C PHE A 242 -6.40 -8.72 -14.14
N THR A 243 -7.41 -8.67 -15.01
CA THR A 243 -7.19 -8.84 -16.46
C THR A 243 -6.39 -7.68 -17.07
N LEU A 244 -6.43 -6.49 -16.48
CA LEU A 244 -5.64 -5.34 -16.94
C LEU A 244 -4.16 -5.41 -16.49
N ARG A 245 -3.78 -6.40 -15.69
CA ARG A 245 -2.40 -6.54 -15.18
C ARG A 245 -1.38 -6.60 -16.31
N ASP A 246 -1.65 -7.33 -17.38
CA ASP A 246 -0.67 -7.54 -18.46
C ASP A 246 -0.39 -6.26 -19.26
N LEU A 247 -1.34 -5.32 -19.28
CA LEU A 247 -1.16 -3.99 -19.87
C LEU A 247 -0.20 -3.10 -19.05
N SER A 248 0.09 -3.47 -17.79
CA SER A 248 0.93 -2.70 -16.88
C SER A 248 2.42 -3.05 -16.92
N SER A 249 2.84 -3.99 -17.78
CA SER A 249 4.23 -4.48 -17.83
C SER A 249 5.29 -3.39 -18.07
N ASN A 250 4.93 -2.29 -18.75
CA ASN A 250 5.80 -1.12 -18.97
C ASN A 250 5.56 0.04 -17.98
N SER A 251 4.72 -0.16 -16.97
CA SER A 251 4.24 0.89 -16.09
C SER A 251 4.57 0.59 -14.64
N ALA A 252 5.80 0.88 -14.23
CA ALA A 252 6.11 1.04 -12.81
C ALA A 252 5.12 2.05 -12.21
N SER A 253 4.57 1.74 -11.04
CA SER A 253 3.58 2.48 -10.24
C SER A 253 2.09 2.34 -10.61
N ALA A 254 1.71 1.42 -11.50
CA ALA A 254 0.32 1.27 -11.93
C ALA A 254 -0.62 0.90 -10.76
N TRP A 255 -0.22 -0.07 -9.95
CA TRP A 255 -1.03 -0.62 -8.86
C TRP A 255 -1.02 0.29 -7.63
N THR A 256 0.14 0.85 -7.30
CA THR A 256 0.31 1.89 -6.28
C THR A 256 -0.52 3.13 -6.59
N GLY A 257 -0.45 3.63 -7.83
CA GLY A 257 -1.27 4.75 -8.30
C GLY A 257 -2.77 4.46 -8.23
N LEU A 258 -3.20 3.28 -8.71
CA LEU A 258 -4.59 2.83 -8.60
C LEU A 258 -5.06 2.78 -7.13
N ALA A 259 -4.25 2.24 -6.22
CA ALA A 259 -4.56 2.22 -4.80
C ALA A 259 -4.73 3.64 -4.23
N CYS A 260 -3.86 4.57 -4.60
CA CYS A 260 -3.97 5.99 -4.22
C CYS A 260 -5.28 6.62 -4.71
N PHE A 261 -5.67 6.42 -5.98
CA PHE A 261 -6.92 6.97 -6.51
C PHE A 261 -8.16 6.36 -5.88
N LEU A 262 -8.18 5.03 -5.67
CA LEU A 262 -9.31 4.36 -5.01
C LEU A 262 -9.44 4.80 -3.54
N ALA A 263 -8.32 4.95 -2.82
CA ALA A 263 -8.34 5.46 -1.45
C ALA A 263 -8.77 6.93 -1.40
N ALA A 264 -8.30 7.78 -2.33
CA ALA A 264 -8.75 9.17 -2.44
C ALA A 264 -10.27 9.24 -2.65
N TYR A 265 -10.82 8.39 -3.52
CA TYR A 265 -12.26 8.25 -3.69
C TYR A 265 -12.97 7.75 -2.42
N GLY A 266 -12.37 6.78 -1.72
CA GLY A 266 -12.84 6.30 -0.42
C GLY A 266 -12.92 7.41 0.62
N PHE A 267 -11.87 8.23 0.75
CA PHE A 267 -11.84 9.37 1.67
C PHE A 267 -12.84 10.46 1.28
N ALA A 268 -12.93 10.78 0.00
CA ALA A 268 -13.87 11.77 -0.53
C ALA A 268 -15.33 11.41 -0.23
N THR A 269 -15.64 10.11 -0.17
CA THR A 269 -17.01 9.62 -0.04
C THR A 269 -17.33 8.96 1.29
N ASN A 270 -16.40 9.01 2.26
CA ASN A 270 -16.61 8.45 3.58
C ASN A 270 -17.44 9.40 4.45
N PRO A 271 -18.69 9.05 4.82
CA PRO A 271 -19.54 9.91 5.64
C PRO A 271 -19.04 10.08 7.08
N ASP A 272 -18.17 9.18 7.55
CA ASP A 272 -17.62 9.24 8.91
C ASP A 272 -16.50 10.28 9.06
N LEU A 273 -16.03 10.85 7.94
CA LEU A 273 -14.96 11.86 7.95
C LEU A 273 -15.55 13.26 7.94
N THR A 274 -14.95 14.15 8.74
CA THR A 274 -15.27 15.58 8.60
C THR A 274 -14.85 16.05 7.20
N PRO A 275 -15.57 17.02 6.59
CA PRO A 275 -15.22 17.52 5.26
C PRO A 275 -13.77 18.02 5.15
N ARG A 276 -13.20 18.59 6.22
CA ARG A 276 -11.79 19.03 6.24
C ARG A 276 -10.83 17.85 6.26
N THR A 277 -11.10 16.84 7.09
CA THR A 277 -10.26 15.63 7.18
C THR A 277 -10.30 14.84 5.88
N SER A 278 -11.48 14.69 5.28
CA SER A 278 -11.66 14.07 3.96
C SER A 278 -10.80 14.77 2.91
N LEU A 279 -10.90 16.11 2.83
CA LEU A 279 -10.12 16.91 1.89
C LEU A 279 -8.60 16.76 2.11
N LEU A 280 -8.14 16.81 3.37
CA LEU A 280 -6.73 16.61 3.71
C LEU A 280 -6.20 15.24 3.22
N LEU A 281 -6.96 14.17 3.46
CA LEU A 281 -6.56 12.82 3.05
C LEU A 281 -6.59 12.63 1.52
N VAL A 282 -7.56 13.25 0.83
CA VAL A 282 -7.59 13.32 -0.63
C VAL A 282 -6.35 14.02 -1.15
N PHE A 283 -6.01 15.20 -0.64
CA PHE A 283 -4.80 15.92 -1.07
C PHE A 283 -3.53 15.14 -0.77
N ALA A 284 -3.42 14.50 0.40
CA ALA A 284 -2.25 13.70 0.75
C ALA A 284 -2.06 12.50 -0.19
N THR A 285 -3.14 11.78 -0.52
CA THR A 285 -3.09 10.63 -1.44
C THR A 285 -2.87 11.05 -2.89
N CYS A 286 -3.48 12.14 -3.35
CA CYS A 286 -3.24 12.72 -4.67
C CYS A 286 -1.79 13.22 -4.80
N ALA A 287 -1.26 13.91 -3.79
CA ALA A 287 0.14 14.34 -3.78
C ALA A 287 1.09 13.14 -3.83
N THR A 288 0.80 12.08 -3.07
CA THR A 288 1.55 10.81 -3.14
C THR A 288 1.54 10.27 -4.57
N ALA A 289 0.36 10.14 -5.20
CA ALA A 289 0.24 9.67 -6.58
C ALA A 289 1.08 10.52 -7.56
N CYS A 290 1.07 11.85 -7.43
CA CYS A 290 1.90 12.74 -8.25
C CYS A 290 3.41 12.44 -8.12
N THR A 291 3.88 12.02 -6.94
CA THR A 291 5.29 11.60 -6.72
C THR A 291 5.59 10.16 -7.18
N LEU A 292 4.58 9.36 -7.51
CA LEU A 292 4.79 8.03 -8.09
C LEU A 292 5.06 8.15 -9.58
N ARG A 293 4.32 9.01 -10.28
CA ARG A 293 4.43 9.19 -11.73
C ARG A 293 3.87 10.52 -12.19
N GLN A 294 4.56 11.15 -13.15
CA GLN A 294 4.12 12.40 -13.76
C GLN A 294 2.73 12.32 -14.42
N ASN A 295 2.42 11.19 -15.06
CA ASN A 295 1.12 11.00 -15.72
C ASN A 295 -0.06 11.05 -14.74
N TYR A 296 0.19 10.97 -13.42
CA TYR A 296 -0.82 11.13 -12.40
C TYR A 296 -1.12 12.59 -12.03
N LEU A 297 -0.29 13.56 -12.44
CA LEU A 297 -0.49 14.99 -12.14
C LEU A 297 -1.87 15.49 -12.58
N VAL A 298 -2.26 15.22 -13.84
CA VAL A 298 -3.54 15.67 -14.40
C VAL A 298 -4.74 15.05 -13.68
N PRO A 299 -4.88 13.70 -13.59
CA PRO A 299 -6.03 13.10 -12.92
C PRO A 299 -6.07 13.43 -11.41
N ALA A 300 -4.92 13.45 -10.72
CA ALA A 300 -4.88 13.79 -9.30
C ALA A 300 -5.24 15.26 -9.05
N GLY A 301 -4.71 16.18 -9.86
CA GLY A 301 -5.03 17.60 -9.78
C GLY A 301 -6.50 17.88 -10.06
N LEU A 302 -7.07 17.28 -11.12
CA LEU A 302 -8.49 17.42 -11.44
C LEU A 302 -9.38 16.87 -10.32
N PHE A 303 -9.09 15.67 -9.81
CA PHE A 303 -9.86 15.07 -8.73
C PHE A 303 -9.83 15.94 -7.46
N ALA A 304 -8.64 16.40 -7.04
CA ALA A 304 -8.49 17.26 -5.88
C ALA A 304 -9.19 18.62 -6.04
N ALA A 305 -9.12 19.23 -7.24
CA ALA A 305 -9.81 20.48 -7.55
C ALA A 305 -11.34 20.32 -7.49
N LEU A 306 -11.88 19.25 -8.07
CA LEU A 306 -13.32 18.95 -8.01
C LEU A 306 -13.79 18.76 -6.55
N MET A 307 -13.01 18.06 -5.73
CA MET A 307 -13.31 17.89 -4.31
C MET A 307 -13.28 19.21 -3.53
N LEU A 308 -12.32 20.10 -3.84
CA LEU A 308 -12.27 21.43 -3.25
C LEU A 308 -13.50 22.28 -3.63
N VAL A 309 -13.90 22.27 -4.91
CA VAL A 309 -15.09 22.98 -5.39
C VAL A 309 -16.35 22.44 -4.71
N ALA A 310 -16.50 21.12 -4.61
CA ALA A 310 -17.62 20.49 -3.91
C ALA A 310 -17.66 20.90 -2.43
N HIS A 311 -16.50 20.94 -1.76
CA HIS A 311 -16.39 21.37 -0.37
C HIS A 311 -16.79 22.83 -0.16
N VAL A 312 -16.33 23.74 -1.03
CA VAL A 312 -16.67 25.17 -0.95
C VAL A 312 -18.15 25.41 -1.19
N ARG A 313 -18.76 24.71 -2.16
CA ARG A 313 -20.21 24.80 -2.44
C ARG A 313 -21.05 24.33 -1.26
N ALA A 314 -20.70 23.20 -0.64
CA ALA A 314 -21.42 22.68 0.51
C ALA A 314 -21.42 23.62 1.73
N ARG A 315 -20.36 24.45 1.90
CA ARG A 315 -20.33 25.46 2.98
C ARG A 315 -21.23 26.66 2.71
N ARG A 316 -21.38 27.07 1.45
CA ARG A 316 -22.24 28.22 1.09
C ARG A 316 -23.71 27.93 1.28
N THR A 317 -24.13 26.67 1.17
CA THR A 317 -25.52 26.26 1.36
C THR A 317 -25.93 26.11 2.82
N SER A 318 -24.97 26.12 3.75
CA SER A 318 -25.22 25.96 5.19
C SER A 318 -25.26 27.28 5.97
N THR A 319 -25.00 28.41 5.32
CA THR A 319 -25.04 29.78 5.88
C THR A 319 -26.26 30.51 5.38
#